data_AF-A0A351FX92-F1
#
_entry.id   AF-A0A351FX92-F1
#
_cell.length_a   1.000
_cell.length_b   1.000
_cell.length_c   1.000
_cell.angle_alpha   90.00
_cell.angle_beta   90.00
_cell.angle_gamma   90.00
#
_symmetry.space_group_name_H-M   'P 1'
#
loop_
_entity.id
_entity.type
_entity.pdbx_description
1 polymer ?
#
loop_
_entity_poly.entity_id
_entity_poly.type
_entity_poly.pdbx_seq_one_letter_code
_entity_poly.pdbx_strand_id
1 'polypeptide(L)'
;MGAVCTHQYVTKSYDSHYGGLAQLEAPRHGEPAYAPDSGFRRAAGTVGVKNRFAQNMLMLLPICFCSILGMRAPRLKLFMGLLTFLTFLGWALVFSRGSAIGLALVCMIAASLGLLRWRHLGVVAIVAGILLLSLPAYRERLASLATLTRVVDGKQAFAQSTDGSIRGRFTEMLAAGRVAADYPVVGVGPGVFPYLARQYAQPGGLRVLETKRQAHNLYLSVAAEHGIPGLICLVLMVGMTIGHLLQLRRTVQQFSPSLAYLLSGFALALTAYMATGMFGHFSFVRFFWLMMALANAAICVAHRERKHHSPHAPHHDASGGPANAS
;
A
#
# COMPACT_ATOMS: atom_id res chain seq x y z
N MET A 1 15.55 -1.54 6.36
CA MET A 1 15.14 -2.02 5.02
C MET A 1 15.59 -1.10 3.90
N GLY A 2 15.03 0.12 3.78
CA GLY A 2 15.36 1.01 2.66
C GLY A 2 16.85 1.36 2.54
N ALA A 3 17.56 1.54 3.66
CA ALA A 3 19.01 1.77 3.66
C ALA A 3 19.82 0.62 3.02
N VAL A 4 19.47 -0.64 3.33
CA VAL A 4 20.18 -1.81 2.80
C VAL A 4 19.92 -1.97 1.30
N CYS A 5 18.68 -1.76 0.87
CA CYS A 5 18.34 -1.74 -0.56
C CYS A 5 19.04 -0.60 -1.31
N THR A 6 19.16 0.57 -0.67
CA THR A 6 19.89 1.71 -1.23
C THR A 6 21.37 1.41 -1.36
N HIS A 7 21.98 0.87 -0.31
CA HIS A 7 23.37 0.43 -0.32
C HIS A 7 23.60 -0.55 -1.48
N GLN A 8 22.81 -1.62 -1.56
CA GLN A 8 22.90 -2.62 -2.63
C GLN A 8 22.79 -2.00 -4.03
N TYR A 9 21.88 -1.04 -4.21
CA TYR A 9 21.70 -0.34 -5.49
C TYR A 9 22.91 0.52 -5.86
N VAL A 10 23.45 1.28 -4.90
CA VAL A 10 24.60 2.18 -5.10
C VAL A 10 25.89 1.40 -5.33
N THR A 11 26.15 0.35 -4.53
CA THR A 11 27.35 -0.48 -4.63
C THR A 11 27.26 -1.54 -5.72
N LYS A 12 26.10 -1.66 -6.39
CA LYS A 12 25.79 -2.69 -7.39
C LYS A 12 26.05 -4.13 -6.90
N SER A 13 25.99 -4.36 -5.59
CA SER A 13 26.29 -5.64 -4.92
C SER A 13 25.09 -6.60 -4.93
N TYR A 14 24.53 -6.80 -6.11
CA TYR A 14 23.28 -7.52 -6.29
C TYR A 14 23.37 -9.04 -6.04
N ASP A 15 24.59 -9.57 -5.97
CA ASP A 15 24.86 -10.98 -5.68
C ASP A 15 24.77 -11.28 -4.17
N SER A 16 24.73 -10.24 -3.33
CA SER A 16 24.49 -10.37 -1.89
C SER A 16 23.07 -9.96 -1.53
N HIS A 17 22.32 -10.86 -0.90
CA HIS A 17 21.00 -10.55 -0.34
C HIS A 17 21.06 -9.96 1.08
N TYR A 18 22.26 -9.75 1.64
CA TYR A 18 22.46 -9.21 2.99
C TYR A 18 21.64 -9.93 4.07
N GLY A 19 21.75 -11.26 4.13
CA GLY A 19 20.96 -12.08 5.06
C GLY A 19 19.45 -12.05 4.79
N GLY A 20 19.05 -11.77 3.54
CA GLY A 20 17.65 -11.65 3.12
C GLY A 20 17.05 -10.26 3.27
N LEU A 21 17.83 -9.25 3.71
CA LEU A 21 17.36 -7.86 3.89
C LEU A 21 17.21 -7.07 2.59
N ALA A 22 17.91 -7.47 1.53
CA ALA A 22 17.85 -6.85 0.21
C ALA A 22 17.75 -7.92 -0.88
N GLN A 23 16.62 -8.62 -0.88
CA GLN A 23 16.29 -9.54 -1.97
C GLN A 23 15.92 -8.75 -3.22
N LEU A 24 16.25 -9.35 -4.37
CA LEU A 24 15.72 -8.95 -5.67
C LEU A 24 14.59 -9.92 -6.02
N GLU A 25 13.59 -9.46 -6.77
CA GLU A 25 12.55 -10.37 -7.22
C GLU A 25 13.17 -11.37 -8.20
N ALA A 26 13.03 -12.67 -7.91
CA ALA A 26 13.51 -13.71 -8.79
C ALA A 26 12.80 -13.62 -10.15
N PRO A 27 13.49 -13.97 -11.24
CA PRO A 27 12.91 -14.03 -12.57
C PRO A 27 11.77 -15.04 -12.56
N ARG A 28 10.62 -14.70 -13.13
CA ARG A 28 9.59 -15.71 -13.35
C ARG A 28 10.05 -16.65 -14.46
N HIS A 29 9.74 -17.95 -14.38
CA HIS A 29 10.06 -18.88 -15.48
C HIS A 29 9.56 -18.33 -16.82
N GLY A 30 10.49 -18.14 -17.77
CA GLY A 30 10.24 -17.56 -19.09
C GLY A 30 10.38 -16.03 -19.18
N GLU A 31 10.55 -15.31 -18.07
CA GLU A 31 11.05 -13.93 -18.07
C GLU A 31 12.57 -13.99 -17.81
N PRO A 32 13.39 -13.32 -18.64
CA PRO A 32 14.82 -13.31 -18.41
C PRO A 32 15.10 -12.71 -17.02
N ALA A 33 16.12 -13.25 -16.33
CA ALA A 33 16.56 -12.77 -15.02
C ALA A 33 16.95 -11.30 -14.96
N TYR A 34 17.15 -10.79 -16.16
CA TYR A 34 17.50 -9.47 -16.52
C TYR A 34 16.52 -9.10 -17.62
N ALA A 35 15.61 -8.16 -17.40
CA ALA A 35 14.92 -7.53 -18.53
C ALA A 35 15.97 -6.69 -19.26
N PRO A 36 16.54 -7.16 -20.40
CA PRO A 36 17.75 -6.60 -20.96
C PRO A 36 17.58 -5.14 -21.34
N ASP A 37 16.36 -4.79 -21.73
CA ASP A 37 16.00 -3.49 -22.28
C ASP A 37 15.71 -2.42 -21.21
N SER A 38 15.70 -2.78 -19.91
CA SER A 38 15.37 -1.82 -18.85
C SER A 38 16.55 -1.36 -17.99
N GLY A 39 17.71 -2.02 -18.04
CA GLY A 39 18.93 -1.60 -17.35
C GLY A 39 18.90 -1.53 -15.80
N PHE A 40 17.76 -1.80 -15.14
CA PHE A 40 17.60 -1.60 -13.69
C PHE A 40 17.11 -2.85 -12.96
N ARG A 41 17.80 -3.25 -11.89
CA ARG A 41 17.36 -4.30 -10.95
C ARG A 41 16.44 -3.68 -9.88
N ARG A 42 15.24 -4.25 -9.71
CA ARG A 42 14.19 -3.70 -8.83
C ARG A 42 14.30 -4.29 -7.43
N ALA A 43 14.31 -3.43 -6.42
CA ALA A 43 14.39 -3.88 -5.03
C ALA A 43 13.12 -4.63 -4.60
N ALA A 44 13.30 -5.74 -3.86
CA ALA A 44 12.22 -6.51 -3.23
C ALA A 44 12.38 -6.63 -1.70
N GLY A 45 13.45 -6.05 -1.14
CA GLY A 45 13.69 -5.93 0.30
C GLY A 45 13.66 -7.26 1.02
N THR A 46 13.05 -7.31 2.21
CA THR A 46 12.90 -8.55 2.97
C THR A 46 11.79 -9.47 2.51
N VAL A 47 10.92 -8.99 1.62
CA VAL A 47 9.72 -9.72 1.22
C VAL A 47 9.99 -10.60 -0.01
N GLY A 48 11.05 -10.31 -0.78
CA GLY A 48 11.37 -11.03 -2.02
C GLY A 48 10.39 -10.76 -3.17
N VAL A 49 9.35 -9.95 -2.94
CA VAL A 49 8.36 -9.55 -3.95
C VAL A 49 8.24 -8.04 -4.01
N LYS A 50 8.57 -7.46 -5.18
CA LYS A 50 8.64 -6.02 -5.42
C LYS A 50 7.38 -5.26 -4.98
N ASN A 51 6.20 -5.62 -5.48
CA ASN A 51 4.98 -4.86 -5.26
C ASN A 51 4.58 -4.86 -3.78
N ARG A 52 4.85 -5.98 -3.08
CA ARG A 52 4.56 -6.12 -1.65
C ARG A 52 5.50 -5.27 -0.81
N PHE A 53 6.80 -5.27 -1.16
CA PHE A 53 7.77 -4.42 -0.48
C PHE A 53 7.44 -2.94 -0.65
N ALA A 54 7.08 -2.49 -1.86
CA ALA A 54 6.60 -1.12 -2.08
C ALA A 54 5.34 -0.81 -1.27
N GLN A 55 4.36 -1.69 -1.25
CA GLN A 55 3.13 -1.50 -0.45
C GLN A 55 3.44 -1.37 1.05
N ASN A 56 4.31 -2.21 1.59
CA ASN A 56 4.73 -2.14 2.99
C ASN A 56 5.46 -0.84 3.30
N MET A 57 6.43 -0.42 2.48
CA MET A 57 7.13 0.85 2.66
C MET A 57 6.14 2.03 2.56
N LEU A 58 5.20 1.98 1.62
CA LEU A 58 4.20 3.03 1.43
C LEU A 58 3.25 3.17 2.62
N MET A 59 2.86 2.07 3.29
CA MET A 59 2.08 2.14 4.53
C MET A 59 2.85 2.82 5.68
N LEU A 60 4.17 2.65 5.74
CA LEU A 60 5.01 3.25 6.79
C LEU A 60 5.21 4.76 6.60
N LEU A 61 5.31 5.23 5.35
CA LEU A 61 5.54 6.65 5.04
C LEU A 61 4.59 7.63 5.74
N PRO A 62 3.25 7.48 5.66
CA PRO A 62 2.35 8.42 6.32
C PRO A 62 2.40 8.32 7.85
N ILE A 63 2.69 7.15 8.43
CA ILE A 63 2.84 6.98 9.88
C ILE A 63 4.06 7.75 10.36
N CYS A 64 5.22 7.56 9.70
CA CYS A 64 6.45 8.27 10.05
C CYS A 64 6.29 9.78 9.84
N PHE A 65 5.74 10.20 8.71
CA PHE A 65 5.48 11.61 8.41
C PHE A 65 4.60 12.27 9.47
N CYS A 66 3.45 11.68 9.79
CA CYS A 66 2.56 12.26 10.79
C CYS A 66 3.19 12.24 12.19
N SER A 67 3.94 11.19 12.54
CA SER A 67 4.65 11.13 13.82
C SER A 67 5.64 12.29 13.99
N ILE A 68 6.36 12.67 12.92
CA ILE A 68 7.27 13.82 12.92
C ILE A 68 6.54 15.14 13.21
N LEU A 69 5.32 15.32 12.67
CA LEU A 69 4.50 16.52 12.92
C LEU A 69 4.13 16.66 14.40
N GLY A 70 3.91 15.52 15.09
CA GLY A 70 3.57 15.49 16.51
C GLY A 70 4.75 15.57 17.47
N MET A 71 5.99 15.41 17.00
CA MET A 71 7.18 15.44 17.86
C MET A 71 7.52 16.85 18.33
N ARG A 72 8.15 16.97 19.51
CA ARG A 72 8.71 18.24 20.03
C ARG A 72 10.23 18.28 19.95
N ALA A 73 10.91 17.16 20.20
CA ALA A 73 12.37 17.10 20.23
C ALA A 73 13.00 17.16 18.82
N PRO A 74 13.87 18.15 18.52
CA PRO A 74 14.41 18.35 17.17
C PRO A 74 15.36 17.24 16.74
N ARG A 75 16.15 16.68 17.67
CA ARG A 75 17.06 15.55 17.37
C ARG A 75 16.28 14.30 16.95
N LEU A 76 15.17 14.02 17.65
CA LEU A 76 14.30 12.90 17.31
C LEU A 76 13.58 13.14 15.98
N LYS A 77 13.15 14.38 15.70
CA LYS A 77 12.60 14.76 14.38
C LYS A 77 13.60 14.53 13.25
N LEU A 78 14.85 14.94 13.43
CA LEU A 78 15.89 14.75 12.42
C LEU A 78 16.14 13.26 12.18
N PHE A 79 16.27 12.48 13.25
CA PHE A 79 16.44 11.03 13.16
C PHE A 79 15.25 10.35 12.46
N MET A 80 14.03 10.70 12.83
CA MET A 80 12.81 10.17 12.20
C MET A 80 12.67 10.64 10.75
N GLY A 81 13.08 11.87 10.44
CA GLY A 81 13.16 12.39 9.08
C GLY A 81 14.12 11.57 8.22
N LEU A 82 15.30 11.23 8.75
CA LEU A 82 16.25 10.35 8.09
C LEU A 82 15.67 8.96 7.85
N LEU A 83 15.02 8.33 8.84
CA LEU A 83 14.36 7.04 8.67
C LEU A 83 13.23 7.08 7.64
N THR A 84 12.46 8.16 7.62
CA THR A 84 11.39 8.38 6.63
C THR A 84 11.97 8.51 5.23
N PHE A 85 13.05 9.28 5.08
CA PHE A 85 13.76 9.43 3.81
C PHE A 85 14.33 8.10 3.31
N LEU A 86 14.95 7.31 4.18
CA LEU A 86 15.45 5.97 3.83
C LEU A 86 14.31 5.01 3.44
N THR A 87 13.17 5.11 4.11
CA THR A 87 11.96 4.34 3.76
C THR A 87 11.42 4.75 2.38
N PHE A 88 11.39 6.05 2.10
CA PHE A 88 11.00 6.60 0.79
C PHE A 88 11.95 6.12 -0.32
N LEU A 89 13.26 6.13 -0.07
CA LEU A 89 14.24 5.67 -1.03
C LEU A 89 14.08 4.16 -1.30
N GLY A 90 13.89 3.36 -0.25
CA GLY A 90 13.55 1.94 -0.38
C GLY A 90 12.30 1.69 -1.21
N TRP A 91 11.25 2.49 -1.03
CA TRP A 91 10.04 2.47 -1.85
C TRP A 91 10.29 2.87 -3.31
N ALA A 92 11.06 3.93 -3.55
CA ALA A 92 11.35 4.46 -4.87
C ALA A 92 12.13 3.46 -5.74
N LEU A 93 13.09 2.75 -5.14
CA LEU A 93 13.91 1.70 -5.78
C LEU A 93 13.12 0.46 -6.22
N VAL A 94 11.84 0.35 -5.85
CA VAL A 94 10.95 -0.71 -6.33
C VAL A 94 10.40 -0.39 -7.73
N PHE A 95 10.36 0.89 -8.11
CA PHE A 95 9.81 1.36 -9.39
C PHE A 95 8.38 0.84 -9.67
N SER A 96 7.51 0.85 -8.65
CA SER A 96 6.13 0.35 -8.76
C SER A 96 5.13 1.48 -9.06
N ARG A 97 4.52 1.41 -10.25
CA ARG A 97 3.54 2.39 -10.74
C ARG A 97 2.26 2.42 -9.89
N GLY A 98 1.76 1.24 -9.54
CA GLY A 98 0.57 1.10 -8.70
C GLY A 98 0.75 1.71 -7.31
N SER A 99 1.96 1.63 -6.73
CA SER A 99 2.25 2.30 -5.47
C SER A 99 2.52 3.80 -5.61
N ALA A 100 2.93 4.28 -6.79
CA ALA A 100 3.00 5.73 -7.06
C ALA A 100 1.60 6.36 -7.10
N ILE A 101 0.63 5.69 -7.72
CA ILE A 101 -0.78 6.10 -7.69
C ILE A 101 -1.31 6.08 -6.25
N GLY A 102 -0.99 5.01 -5.50
CA GLY A 102 -1.33 4.93 -4.08
C GLY A 102 -0.74 6.09 -3.26
N LEU A 103 0.54 6.44 -3.49
CA LEU A 103 1.17 7.59 -2.84
C LEU A 103 0.47 8.91 -3.20
N ALA A 104 0.13 9.12 -4.47
CA ALA A 104 -0.58 10.33 -4.90
C ALA A 104 -1.94 10.47 -4.19
N LEU A 105 -2.71 9.37 -4.08
CA LEU A 105 -3.97 9.36 -3.34
C LEU A 105 -3.77 9.66 -1.85
N VAL A 106 -2.76 9.04 -1.22
CA VAL A 106 -2.40 9.30 0.19
C VAL A 106 -2.02 10.76 0.39
N CYS A 107 -1.22 11.35 -0.50
CA CYS A 107 -0.84 12.76 -0.41
C CYS A 107 -2.06 13.68 -0.60
N MET A 108 -2.97 13.37 -1.52
CA MET A 108 -4.21 14.12 -1.74
C MET A 108 -5.10 14.11 -0.48
N ILE A 109 -5.27 12.95 0.14
CA ILE A 109 -6.04 12.82 1.38
C ILE A 109 -5.30 13.49 2.55
N ALA A 110 -3.98 13.39 2.63
CA ALA A 110 -3.21 14.11 3.63
C ALA A 110 -3.37 15.63 3.49
N ALA A 111 -3.44 16.14 2.26
CA ALA A 111 -3.70 17.55 2.00
C ALA A 111 -5.13 17.97 2.39
N SER A 112 -6.14 17.14 2.09
CA SER A 112 -7.53 17.42 2.51
C SER A 112 -7.72 17.36 4.02
N LEU A 113 -6.91 16.57 4.73
CA LEU A 113 -6.86 16.55 6.19
C LEU A 113 -6.07 17.72 6.81
N GLY A 114 -5.47 18.60 6.00
CA GLY A 114 -4.67 19.73 6.45
C GLY A 114 -3.27 19.36 6.96
N LEU A 115 -2.81 18.13 6.69
CA LEU A 115 -1.47 17.64 7.07
C LEU A 115 -0.40 18.07 6.08
N LEU A 116 -0.79 18.37 4.84
CA LEU A 116 0.09 18.79 3.76
C LEU A 116 -0.50 20.03 3.07
N ARG A 117 0.33 21.02 2.75
CA ARG A 117 -0.10 22.16 1.93
C ARG A 117 -0.29 21.69 0.48
N TRP A 118 -1.33 22.16 -0.21
CA TRP A 118 -1.59 21.85 -1.62
C TRP A 118 -0.40 22.15 -2.54
N ARG A 119 0.41 23.17 -2.21
CA ARG A 119 1.65 23.49 -2.93
C ARG A 119 2.66 22.34 -2.94
N HIS A 120 2.72 21.54 -1.87
CA HIS A 120 3.61 20.37 -1.79
C HIS A 120 3.16 19.24 -2.71
N LEU A 121 1.88 19.16 -3.09
CA LEU A 121 1.40 18.20 -4.09
C LEU A 121 2.03 18.48 -5.47
N GLY A 122 2.23 19.75 -5.82
CA GLY A 122 2.96 20.13 -7.02
C GLY A 122 4.40 19.61 -6.99
N VAL A 123 5.09 19.73 -5.85
CA VAL A 123 6.45 19.19 -5.67
C VAL A 123 6.46 17.66 -5.78
N VAL A 124 5.53 16.97 -5.12
CA VAL A 124 5.41 15.51 -5.22
C VAL A 124 5.12 15.08 -6.66
N ALA A 125 4.25 15.79 -7.37
CA ALA A 125 3.93 15.53 -8.77
C ALA A 125 5.11 15.80 -9.71
N ILE A 126 5.90 16.86 -9.46
CA ILE A 126 7.13 17.17 -10.21
C ILE A 126 8.20 16.12 -9.94
N VAL A 127 8.44 15.76 -8.68
CA VAL A 127 9.43 14.72 -8.32
C VAL A 127 9.02 13.38 -8.92
N ALA A 128 7.74 13.02 -8.83
CA ALA A 128 7.21 11.86 -9.52
C ALA A 128 7.41 11.99 -11.05
N GLY A 129 7.04 13.11 -11.66
CA GLY A 129 7.23 13.39 -13.08
C GLY A 129 8.69 13.27 -13.53
N ILE A 130 9.64 13.80 -12.77
CA ILE A 130 11.08 13.67 -13.02
C ILE A 130 11.49 12.21 -12.91
N LEU A 131 11.14 11.50 -11.83
CA LEU A 131 11.39 10.06 -11.70
C LEU A 131 10.82 9.25 -12.86
N LEU A 132 9.64 9.64 -13.37
CA LEU A 132 8.99 9.01 -14.53
C LEU A 132 9.73 9.32 -15.84
N LEU A 133 10.18 10.56 -16.03
CA LEU A 133 10.82 11.02 -17.28
C LEU A 133 12.32 10.69 -17.36
N SER A 134 13.00 10.57 -16.23
CA SER A 134 14.42 10.24 -16.11
C SER A 134 14.71 8.75 -16.33
N LEU A 135 13.69 7.90 -16.37
CA LEU A 135 13.83 6.46 -16.57
C LEU A 135 13.39 6.08 -18.01
N PRO A 136 14.31 5.70 -18.91
CA PRO A 136 13.98 5.35 -20.31
C PRO A 136 12.96 4.20 -20.39
N ALA A 137 13.02 3.25 -19.45
CA ALA A 137 12.06 2.15 -19.29
C ALA A 137 10.60 2.60 -19.04
N TYR A 138 10.38 3.87 -18.66
CA TYR A 138 9.05 4.43 -18.45
C TYR A 138 8.50 5.12 -19.71
N ARG A 139 9.38 5.72 -20.53
CA ARG A 139 9.00 6.37 -21.79
C ARG A 139 8.44 5.36 -22.79
N GLU A 140 9.10 4.21 -22.93
CA GLU A 140 8.61 3.12 -23.79
C GLU A 140 7.29 2.52 -23.29
N ARG A 141 7.06 2.53 -21.97
CA ARG A 141 5.82 2.06 -21.37
C ARG A 141 4.67 3.06 -21.44
N LEU A 142 4.94 4.36 -21.49
CA LEU A 142 3.91 5.39 -21.75
C LEU A 142 3.36 5.29 -23.17
N ALA A 143 4.22 4.96 -24.15
CA ALA A 143 3.79 4.66 -25.52
C ALA A 143 2.83 3.45 -25.58
N SER A 144 3.07 2.42 -24.74
CA SER A 144 2.17 1.26 -24.64
C SER A 144 0.78 1.59 -24.05
N LEU A 145 0.70 2.59 -23.15
CA LEU A 145 -0.57 3.04 -22.57
C LEU A 145 -1.42 3.82 -23.59
N ALA A 146 -0.79 4.59 -24.48
CA ALA A 146 -1.48 5.24 -25.61
C ALA A 146 -2.02 4.22 -26.64
N THR A 147 -1.52 2.99 -26.61
CA THR A 147 -2.03 1.89 -27.45
C THR A 147 -3.27 1.23 -26.82
N LEU A 148 -3.33 1.17 -25.48
CA LEU A 148 -4.47 0.60 -24.75
C LEU A 148 -5.75 1.42 -24.85
N THR A 149 -5.67 2.76 -24.88
CA THR A 149 -6.84 3.62 -25.12
C THR A 149 -7.48 3.34 -26.48
N ARG A 150 -6.70 2.96 -27.50
CA ARG A 150 -7.20 2.58 -28.83
C ARG A 150 -7.89 1.21 -28.88
N VAL A 151 -7.64 0.33 -27.89
CA VAL A 151 -8.26 -0.99 -27.78
C VAL A 151 -9.63 -0.91 -27.11
N VAL A 152 -9.81 0.02 -26.18
CA VAL A 152 -11.12 0.28 -25.53
C VAL A 152 -12.13 0.84 -26.53
N ASP A 153 -11.67 1.56 -27.56
CA ASP A 153 -12.50 2.08 -28.66
C ASP A 153 -12.87 1.02 -29.72
N GLY A 154 -12.61 -0.26 -29.48
CA GLY A 154 -13.14 -1.38 -30.28
C GLY A 154 -12.59 -1.53 -31.70
N LYS A 155 -11.53 -0.78 -32.09
CA LYS A 155 -11.09 -0.67 -33.49
C LYS A 155 -9.88 -1.50 -33.92
N GLN A 156 -9.30 -2.39 -33.10
CA GLN A 156 -8.29 -3.33 -33.60
C GLN A 156 -8.00 -4.52 -32.67
N ALA A 157 -7.75 -5.68 -33.28
CA ALA A 157 -7.20 -6.85 -32.60
C ALA A 157 -5.87 -6.50 -31.94
N PHE A 158 -5.69 -6.99 -30.71
CA PHE A 158 -4.56 -6.76 -29.81
C PHE A 158 -3.20 -6.92 -30.52
N ALA A 159 -2.65 -5.82 -31.07
CA ALA A 159 -1.39 -5.83 -31.82
C ALA A 159 -0.23 -6.31 -30.93
N GLN A 160 0.68 -7.08 -31.55
CA GLN A 160 1.75 -7.89 -30.94
C GLN A 160 2.84 -7.12 -30.16
N SER A 161 2.72 -5.80 -29.98
CA SER A 161 3.78 -4.94 -29.42
C SER A 161 3.55 -4.48 -27.97
N THR A 162 2.49 -4.91 -27.28
CA THR A 162 2.23 -4.49 -25.89
C THR A 162 2.78 -5.49 -24.87
N ASP A 163 3.79 -5.03 -24.11
CA ASP A 163 4.42 -5.61 -22.89
C ASP A 163 3.61 -6.79 -22.29
N GLY A 164 4.14 -8.01 -22.43
CA GLY A 164 3.47 -9.25 -21.99
C GLY A 164 3.06 -9.25 -20.52
N SER A 165 3.67 -8.40 -19.70
CA SER A 165 3.32 -8.20 -18.29
C SER A 165 1.99 -7.47 -18.09
N ILE A 166 1.63 -6.53 -18.97
CA ILE A 166 0.37 -5.78 -18.90
C ILE A 166 -0.79 -6.64 -19.40
N ARG A 167 -0.59 -7.33 -20.54
CA ARG A 167 -1.58 -8.26 -21.09
C ARG A 167 -1.92 -9.38 -20.10
N GLY A 168 -0.91 -9.97 -19.45
CA GLY A 168 -1.13 -11.01 -18.43
C GLY A 168 -1.97 -10.53 -17.24
N ARG A 169 -1.71 -9.33 -16.71
CA ARG A 169 -2.49 -8.74 -15.60
C ARG A 169 -3.94 -8.51 -15.98
N PHE A 170 -4.16 -7.97 -17.18
CA PHE A 170 -5.51 -7.68 -17.67
C PHE A 170 -6.31 -8.98 -17.85
N THR A 171 -5.71 -10.01 -18.44
CA THR A 171 -6.34 -11.33 -18.57
C THR A 171 -6.71 -11.93 -17.21
N GLU A 172 -5.83 -11.83 -16.22
CA GLU A 172 -6.08 -12.33 -14.87
C GLU A 172 -7.21 -11.58 -14.15
N MET A 173 -7.24 -10.25 -14.29
CA MET A 173 -8.33 -9.43 -13.74
C MET A 173 -9.67 -9.77 -14.40
N LEU A 174 -9.68 -9.97 -15.72
CA LEU A 174 -10.89 -10.37 -16.44
C LEU A 174 -11.38 -11.76 -16.00
N ALA A 175 -10.46 -12.72 -15.85
CA ALA A 175 -10.79 -14.05 -15.33
C ALA A 175 -11.38 -13.96 -13.91
N ALA A 176 -10.80 -13.15 -13.02
CA ALA A 176 -11.33 -12.93 -11.67
C ALA A 176 -12.72 -12.28 -11.69
N GLY A 177 -12.95 -11.32 -12.57
CA GLY A 177 -14.27 -10.71 -12.76
C GLY A 177 -15.33 -11.71 -13.22
N ARG A 178 -14.98 -12.62 -14.15
CA ARG A 178 -15.88 -13.68 -14.60
C ARG A 178 -16.19 -14.70 -13.50
N VAL A 179 -15.19 -15.13 -12.74
CA VAL A 179 -15.41 -16.02 -11.58
C VAL A 179 -16.32 -15.35 -10.54
N ALA A 180 -16.11 -14.06 -10.26
CA ALA A 180 -16.96 -13.32 -9.34
C ALA A 180 -18.40 -13.16 -9.86
N ALA A 181 -18.60 -13.11 -11.19
CA ALA A 181 -19.92 -13.06 -11.80
C ALA A 181 -20.65 -14.42 -11.74
N ASP A 182 -19.92 -15.52 -11.91
CA ASP A 182 -20.47 -16.88 -11.85
C ASP A 182 -20.76 -17.32 -10.41
N TYR A 183 -19.94 -16.88 -9.45
CA TYR A 183 -20.04 -17.24 -8.03
C TYR A 183 -20.17 -16.01 -7.10
N PRO A 184 -21.22 -15.18 -7.24
CA PRO A 184 -21.30 -13.88 -6.58
C PRO A 184 -21.55 -13.93 -5.08
N VAL A 185 -22.14 -15.01 -4.56
CA VAL A 185 -22.57 -15.08 -3.15
C VAL A 185 -21.47 -15.63 -2.25
N VAL A 186 -20.96 -16.82 -2.55
CA VAL A 186 -19.98 -17.52 -1.69
C VAL A 186 -18.57 -17.44 -2.27
N GLY A 187 -18.44 -17.11 -3.56
CA GLY A 187 -17.18 -17.28 -4.29
C GLY A 187 -16.85 -18.74 -4.51
N VAL A 188 -15.65 -18.98 -5.04
CA VAL A 188 -15.12 -20.34 -5.34
C VAL A 188 -14.34 -20.95 -4.19
N GLY A 189 -14.20 -20.23 -3.07
CA GLY A 189 -13.43 -20.63 -1.91
C GLY A 189 -12.01 -20.04 -1.86
N PRO A 190 -11.43 -19.90 -0.66
CA PRO A 190 -10.12 -19.26 -0.47
C PRO A 190 -9.00 -20.00 -1.18
N GLY A 191 -8.18 -19.28 -1.95
CA GLY A 191 -7.03 -19.85 -2.66
C GLY A 191 -7.37 -20.76 -3.85
N VAL A 192 -8.64 -20.86 -4.25
CA VAL A 192 -9.09 -21.67 -5.40
C VAL A 192 -8.90 -20.92 -6.72
N PHE A 193 -8.97 -19.58 -6.71
CA PHE A 193 -8.90 -18.76 -7.93
C PHE A 193 -7.69 -19.08 -8.83
N PRO A 194 -6.45 -19.27 -8.34
CA PRO A 194 -5.29 -19.57 -9.20
C PRO A 194 -5.43 -20.86 -10.04
N TYR A 195 -6.31 -21.79 -9.64
CA TYR A 195 -6.60 -23.02 -10.38
C TYR A 195 -7.65 -22.80 -11.48
N LEU A 196 -8.63 -21.94 -11.22
CA LEU A 196 -9.69 -21.56 -12.17
C LEU A 196 -9.26 -20.47 -13.15
N ALA A 197 -8.25 -19.68 -12.80
CA ALA A 197 -7.79 -18.54 -13.58
C ALA A 197 -7.50 -18.88 -15.06
N ARG A 198 -6.99 -20.09 -15.34
CA ARG A 198 -6.76 -20.56 -16.72
C ARG A 198 -8.06 -20.81 -17.48
N GLN A 199 -8.99 -21.54 -16.88
CA GLN A 199 -10.26 -21.89 -17.51
C GLN A 199 -11.05 -20.64 -17.85
N TYR A 200 -11.06 -19.66 -16.94
CA TYR A 200 -11.75 -18.39 -17.12
C TYR A 200 -11.02 -17.38 -18.02
N ALA A 201 -9.73 -17.61 -18.30
CA ALA A 201 -8.94 -16.81 -19.24
C ALA A 201 -9.08 -17.25 -20.71
N GLN A 202 -9.40 -18.52 -20.98
CA GLN A 202 -9.42 -19.11 -22.32
C GLN A 202 -10.52 -18.64 -23.29
N PRO A 203 -11.77 -18.34 -22.87
CA PRO A 203 -12.85 -18.00 -23.79
C PRO A 203 -12.67 -16.70 -24.62
N GLY A 204 -11.54 -16.00 -24.50
CA GLY A 204 -11.26 -14.73 -25.20
C GLY A 204 -10.03 -14.72 -26.09
N GLY A 205 -9.43 -15.87 -26.45
CA GLY A 205 -8.26 -15.93 -27.33
C GLY A 205 -6.97 -15.31 -26.73
N LEU A 206 -6.91 -15.19 -25.41
CA LEU A 206 -5.79 -14.58 -24.69
C LEU A 206 -4.81 -15.66 -24.22
N ARG A 207 -3.52 -15.45 -24.53
CA ARG A 207 -2.42 -16.39 -24.25
C ARG A 207 -2.43 -16.82 -22.77
N VAL A 208 -2.64 -18.10 -22.53
CA VAL A 208 -2.54 -18.74 -21.23
C VAL A 208 -1.05 -18.92 -20.92
N LEU A 209 -0.53 -18.18 -19.94
CA LEU A 209 0.84 -18.40 -19.46
C LEU A 209 0.85 -19.55 -18.45
N GLU A 210 1.89 -20.39 -18.51
CA GLU A 210 2.00 -21.69 -17.83
C GLU A 210 2.11 -21.67 -16.29
N THR A 211 1.86 -20.55 -15.61
CA THR A 211 2.05 -20.45 -14.14
C THR A 211 0.77 -20.12 -13.39
N LYS A 212 0.63 -20.66 -12.17
CA LYS A 212 -0.42 -20.33 -11.20
C LYS A 212 -0.36 -18.83 -10.89
N ARG A 213 -1.19 -18.04 -11.56
CA ARG A 213 -1.21 -16.58 -11.42
C ARG A 213 -2.34 -16.17 -10.49
N GLN A 214 -2.02 -15.26 -9.57
CA GLN A 214 -2.95 -14.66 -8.61
C GLN A 214 -3.54 -13.39 -9.23
N ALA A 215 -4.84 -13.14 -9.04
CA ALA A 215 -5.49 -11.95 -9.58
C ALA A 215 -4.75 -10.68 -9.14
N HIS A 216 -4.25 -9.91 -10.09
CA HIS A 216 -3.53 -8.66 -9.81
C HIS A 216 -4.46 -7.49 -9.40
N ASN A 217 -5.53 -7.80 -8.67
CA ASN A 217 -6.46 -6.87 -8.04
C ASN A 217 -7.10 -7.54 -6.81
N LEU A 218 -6.96 -6.90 -5.65
CA LEU A 218 -7.42 -7.36 -4.34
C LEU A 218 -8.94 -7.57 -4.33
N TYR A 219 -9.67 -6.60 -4.85
CA TYR A 219 -11.13 -6.58 -4.80
C TYR A 219 -11.72 -7.71 -5.64
N LEU A 220 -11.18 -7.92 -6.85
CA LEU A 220 -11.60 -9.02 -7.72
C LEU A 220 -11.19 -10.38 -7.17
N SER A 221 -10.01 -10.48 -6.55
CA SER A 221 -9.57 -11.70 -5.85
C SER A 221 -10.54 -12.06 -4.72
N VAL A 222 -10.88 -11.10 -3.86
CA VAL A 222 -11.78 -11.33 -2.73
C VAL A 222 -13.20 -11.63 -3.21
N ALA A 223 -13.68 -10.92 -4.23
CA ALA A 223 -14.98 -11.20 -4.82
C ALA A 223 -15.04 -12.59 -5.47
N ALA A 224 -13.98 -13.02 -6.17
CA ALA A 224 -13.94 -14.34 -6.78
C ALA A 224 -13.87 -15.45 -5.72
N GLU A 225 -13.05 -15.30 -4.68
CA GLU A 225 -12.82 -16.35 -3.68
C GLU A 225 -13.86 -16.39 -2.55
N HIS A 226 -14.43 -15.24 -2.17
CA HIS A 226 -15.32 -15.10 -1.00
C HIS A 226 -16.67 -14.45 -1.34
N GLY A 227 -16.94 -14.20 -2.62
CA GLY A 227 -18.15 -13.53 -3.08
C GLY A 227 -18.21 -12.04 -2.74
N ILE A 228 -19.30 -11.40 -3.18
CA ILE A 228 -19.66 -10.02 -2.86
C ILE A 228 -19.77 -9.79 -1.35
N PRO A 229 -20.36 -10.69 -0.53
CA PRO A 229 -20.39 -10.54 0.92
C PRO A 229 -18.98 -10.44 1.54
N GLY A 230 -18.02 -11.27 1.11
CA GLY A 230 -16.64 -11.19 1.57
C GLY A 230 -15.96 -9.86 1.22
N LEU A 231 -16.22 -9.36 0.01
CA LEU A 231 -15.75 -8.05 -0.43
C LEU A 231 -16.34 -6.91 0.40
N ILE A 232 -17.65 -6.96 0.68
CA ILE A 232 -18.34 -5.97 1.53
C ILE A 232 -17.73 -5.98 2.93
N CYS A 233 -17.52 -7.15 3.53
CA CYS A 233 -16.88 -7.28 4.84
C CYS A 233 -15.49 -6.65 4.86
N LEU A 234 -14.66 -6.87 3.83
CA LEU A 234 -13.33 -6.25 3.74
C LEU A 234 -13.43 -4.72 3.70
N VAL A 235 -14.30 -4.18 2.83
CA VAL A 235 -14.47 -2.73 2.65
C VAL A 235 -15.03 -2.07 3.91
N LEU A 236 -16.05 -2.67 4.54
CA LEU A 236 -16.64 -2.16 5.77
C LEU A 236 -15.65 -2.21 6.94
N MET A 237 -14.94 -3.31 7.12
CA MET A 237 -13.97 -3.45 8.21
C MET A 237 -12.87 -2.37 8.14
N VAL A 238 -12.31 -2.14 6.95
CA VAL A 238 -11.28 -1.11 6.76
C VAL A 238 -11.89 0.29 6.82
N GLY A 239 -13.04 0.49 6.19
CA GLY A 239 -13.75 1.77 6.15
C GLY A 239 -14.19 2.25 7.53
N MET A 240 -14.75 1.37 8.36
CA MET A 240 -15.12 1.66 9.75
C MET A 240 -13.89 2.02 10.59
N THR A 241 -12.79 1.27 10.44
CA THR A 241 -11.53 1.57 11.13
C THR A 241 -11.00 2.96 10.77
N ILE A 242 -10.95 3.28 9.47
CA ILE A 242 -10.54 4.62 8.99
C ILE A 242 -11.50 5.70 9.53
N GLY A 243 -12.81 5.46 9.48
CA GLY A 243 -13.83 6.36 10.00
C GLY A 243 -13.64 6.68 11.48
N HIS A 244 -13.43 5.66 12.31
CA HIS A 244 -13.17 5.83 13.74
C HIS A 244 -11.87 6.60 14.02
N LEU A 245 -10.78 6.28 13.29
CA LEU A 245 -9.52 7.02 13.41
C LEU A 245 -9.71 8.51 13.10
N LEU A 246 -10.39 8.85 12.01
CA LEU A 246 -10.62 10.23 11.59
C LEU A 246 -11.60 10.98 12.50
N GLN A 247 -12.60 10.29 13.04
CA GLN A 247 -13.52 10.85 14.04
C GLN A 247 -12.77 11.19 15.32
N LEU A 248 -12.01 10.24 15.88
CA LEU A 248 -11.25 10.45 17.11
C LEU A 248 -10.16 11.50 16.94
N ARG A 249 -9.50 11.54 15.78
CA ARG A 249 -8.53 12.59 15.43
C ARG A 249 -9.07 13.98 15.73
N ARG A 250 -10.30 14.30 15.28
CA ARG A 250 -10.90 15.63 15.46
C ARG A 250 -11.08 15.98 16.94
N THR A 251 -11.46 15.01 17.76
CA THR A 251 -11.64 15.21 19.20
C THR A 251 -10.30 15.33 19.93
N VAL A 252 -9.38 14.39 19.71
CA VAL A 252 -8.10 14.37 20.45
C VAL A 252 -7.14 15.48 20.02
N GLN A 253 -7.32 16.07 18.84
CA GLN A 253 -6.47 17.18 18.36
C GLN A 253 -6.45 18.38 19.31
N GLN A 254 -7.50 18.61 20.10
CA GLN A 254 -7.60 19.75 21.00
C GLN A 254 -6.70 19.63 22.24
N PHE A 255 -6.45 18.41 22.72
CA PHE A 255 -5.70 18.16 23.97
C PHE A 255 -4.45 17.29 23.78
N SER A 256 -4.43 16.43 22.76
CA SER A 256 -3.28 15.58 22.41
C SER A 256 -3.00 15.60 20.89
N PRO A 257 -2.37 16.69 20.38
CA PRO A 257 -2.08 16.83 18.95
C PRO A 257 -1.18 15.71 18.39
N SER A 258 -0.22 15.22 19.19
CA SER A 258 0.66 14.12 18.79
C SER A 258 -0.11 12.84 18.50
N LEU A 259 -1.10 12.51 19.33
CA LEU A 259 -1.98 11.37 19.10
C LEU A 259 -2.88 11.58 17.87
N ALA A 260 -3.41 12.79 17.67
CA ALA A 260 -4.19 13.12 16.47
C ALA A 260 -3.39 12.88 15.17
N TYR A 261 -2.11 13.26 15.17
CA TYR A 261 -1.23 12.95 14.04
C TYR A 261 -1.00 11.45 13.88
N LEU A 262 -0.75 10.72 14.96
CA LEU A 262 -0.59 9.25 14.89
C LEU A 262 -1.84 8.56 14.30
N LEU A 263 -3.04 8.94 14.75
CA LEU A 263 -4.30 8.42 14.19
C LEU A 263 -4.44 8.73 12.69
N SER A 264 -4.02 9.93 12.28
CA SER A 264 -3.98 10.33 10.87
C SER A 264 -3.03 9.44 10.06
N GLY A 265 -1.86 9.13 10.62
CA GLY A 265 -0.87 8.24 10.01
C GLY A 265 -1.43 6.85 9.73
N PHE A 266 -2.14 6.26 10.70
CA PHE A 266 -2.79 4.95 10.51
C PHE A 266 -3.92 4.99 9.48
N ALA A 267 -4.74 6.04 9.48
CA ALA A 267 -5.82 6.19 8.49
C ALA A 267 -5.27 6.26 7.06
N LEU A 268 -4.21 7.04 6.87
CA LEU A 268 -3.50 7.15 5.60
C LEU A 268 -2.78 5.85 5.22
N ALA A 269 -2.21 5.12 6.17
CA ALA A 269 -1.56 3.82 5.91
C ALA A 269 -2.55 2.77 5.42
N LEU A 270 -3.73 2.66 6.05
CA LEU A 270 -4.79 1.76 5.60
C LEU A 270 -5.33 2.17 4.24
N THR A 271 -5.44 3.48 3.99
CA THR A 271 -5.82 3.99 2.67
C THR A 271 -4.77 3.64 1.61
N ALA A 272 -3.49 3.75 1.93
CA ALA A 272 -2.39 3.34 1.06
C ALA A 272 -2.48 1.85 0.69
N TYR A 273 -2.82 1.00 1.66
CA TYR A 273 -3.03 -0.43 1.46
C TYR A 273 -4.18 -0.69 0.47
N MET A 274 -5.34 -0.06 0.70
CA MET A 274 -6.51 -0.21 -0.17
C MET A 274 -6.25 0.30 -1.59
N ALA A 275 -5.57 1.44 -1.72
CA ALA A 275 -5.21 2.03 -3.01
C ALA A 275 -4.26 1.12 -3.80
N THR A 276 -3.23 0.60 -3.14
CA THR A 276 -2.28 -0.34 -3.77
C THR A 276 -2.90 -1.70 -4.07
N GLY A 277 -3.92 -2.11 -3.31
CA GLY A 277 -4.72 -3.31 -3.55
C GLY A 277 -5.39 -3.35 -4.92
N MET A 278 -5.67 -2.19 -5.56
CA MET A 278 -6.20 -2.16 -6.93
C MET A 278 -5.23 -2.77 -7.97
N PHE A 279 -3.93 -2.78 -7.65
CA PHE A 279 -2.85 -3.21 -8.55
C PHE A 279 -2.11 -4.45 -8.03
N GLY A 280 -2.62 -5.11 -6.98
CA GLY A 280 -1.98 -6.24 -6.30
C GLY A 280 -2.98 -7.27 -5.80
N HIS A 281 -2.52 -8.44 -5.34
CA HIS A 281 -3.35 -9.51 -4.78
C HIS A 281 -3.26 -9.56 -3.25
N PHE A 282 -4.27 -10.14 -2.59
CA PHE A 282 -4.32 -10.41 -1.13
C PHE A 282 -3.37 -11.51 -0.64
N SER A 283 -2.15 -11.64 -1.18
CA SER A 283 -1.28 -12.78 -0.86
C SER A 283 -0.30 -12.56 0.29
N PHE A 284 -0.37 -11.42 0.99
CA PHE A 284 0.45 -11.17 2.19
C PHE A 284 -0.34 -10.44 3.28
N VAL A 285 -1.35 -11.12 3.80
CA VAL A 285 -2.32 -10.57 4.76
C VAL A 285 -1.70 -10.24 6.12
N ARG A 286 -0.50 -10.75 6.43
CA ARG A 286 0.16 -10.58 7.74
C ARG A 286 0.39 -9.11 8.10
N PHE A 287 0.98 -8.33 7.19
CA PHE A 287 1.24 -6.91 7.44
C PHE A 287 -0.03 -6.08 7.46
N PHE A 288 -1.04 -6.48 6.69
CA PHE A 288 -2.36 -5.87 6.74
C PHE A 288 -3.00 -6.06 8.11
N TRP A 289 -3.08 -7.30 8.61
CA TRP A 289 -3.65 -7.60 9.92
C TRP A 289 -2.87 -6.94 11.05
N LEU A 290 -1.54 -6.91 10.97
CA LEU A 290 -0.72 -6.19 11.93
C LEU A 290 -1.05 -4.69 11.92
N MET A 291 -1.18 -4.08 10.74
CA MET A 291 -1.52 -2.65 10.63
C MET A 291 -2.94 -2.36 11.15
N MET A 292 -3.90 -3.25 10.87
CA MET A 292 -5.26 -3.17 11.42
C MET A 292 -5.26 -3.29 12.94
N ALA A 293 -4.47 -4.20 13.52
CA ALA A 293 -4.36 -4.35 14.96
C ALA A 293 -3.76 -3.11 15.63
N LEU A 294 -2.67 -2.55 15.07
CA LEU A 294 -2.05 -1.33 15.57
C LEU A 294 -2.97 -0.11 15.46
N ALA A 295 -3.70 0.02 14.34
CA ALA A 295 -4.71 1.06 14.16
C ALA A 295 -5.81 0.98 15.23
N ASN A 296 -6.33 -0.22 15.50
CA ASN A 296 -7.34 -0.43 16.54
C ASN A 296 -6.79 -0.23 17.96
N ALA A 297 -5.53 -0.59 18.22
CA ALA A 297 -4.87 -0.26 19.48
C ALA A 297 -4.78 1.26 19.68
N ALA A 298 -4.46 2.02 18.63
CA ALA A 298 -4.44 3.48 18.67
C ALA A 298 -5.83 4.09 18.93
N ILE A 299 -6.89 3.50 18.37
CA ILE A 299 -8.29 3.84 18.68
C ILE A 299 -8.57 3.64 20.18
N CYS A 300 -8.20 2.49 20.74
CA CYS A 300 -8.39 2.20 22.17
C CYS A 300 -7.67 3.21 23.07
N VAL A 301 -6.41 3.56 22.74
CA VAL A 301 -5.65 4.58 23.47
C VAL A 301 -6.33 5.94 23.37
N ALA A 302 -6.77 6.36 22.18
CA ALA A 302 -7.47 7.62 21.97
C ALA A 302 -8.80 7.71 22.74
N HIS A 303 -9.54 6.61 22.87
CA HIS A 303 -10.72 6.57 23.73
C HIS A 303 -10.39 6.76 25.21
N ARG A 304 -9.31 6.16 25.71
CA ARG A 304 -8.87 6.34 27.11
C ARG A 304 -8.44 7.78 27.38
N GLU A 305 -7.62 8.34 26.51
CA GLU A 305 -7.19 9.76 26.58
C GLU A 305 -8.39 10.72 26.58
N ARG A 306 -9.37 10.49 25.70
CA ARG A 306 -10.61 11.29 25.68
C ARG A 306 -11.38 11.21 27.00
N LYS A 307 -11.45 10.05 27.65
CA LYS A 307 -12.14 9.89 28.95
C LYS A 307 -11.43 10.65 30.05
N HIS A 308 -10.10 10.60 30.12
CA HIS A 308 -9.32 11.36 31.11
C HIS A 308 -9.50 12.86 30.99
N HIS A 309 -9.70 13.37 29.77
CA HIS A 309 -9.93 14.80 29.50
C HIS A 309 -11.40 15.20 29.42
N SER A 310 -12.34 14.30 29.76
CA SER A 310 -13.76 14.65 29.84
C SER A 310 -14.07 15.28 31.20
N PRO A 311 -14.85 16.38 31.28
CA PRO A 311 -15.10 17.15 32.51
C PRO A 311 -15.91 16.43 33.60
N HIS A 312 -16.08 15.11 33.52
CA HIS A 312 -16.80 14.27 34.49
C HIS A 312 -15.93 13.12 35.03
N ALA A 313 -14.60 13.19 34.88
CA ALA A 313 -13.72 12.27 35.60
C ALA A 313 -13.86 12.57 37.11
N PRO A 314 -14.29 11.62 37.95
CA PRO A 314 -14.36 11.85 39.38
C PRO A 314 -12.94 12.15 39.86
N HIS A 315 -12.76 13.34 40.42
CA HIS A 315 -11.60 13.65 41.24
C HIS A 315 -11.60 12.64 42.40
N HIS A 316 -10.77 11.60 42.29
CA HIS A 316 -10.38 10.82 43.46
C HIS A 316 -9.46 11.72 44.29
N ASP A 317 -10.07 12.58 45.10
CA ASP A 317 -9.38 13.25 46.19
C ASP A 317 -8.97 12.17 47.20
N ALA A 318 -7.72 11.74 47.07
CA ALA A 318 -7.00 11.04 48.12
C ALA A 318 -6.52 12.08 49.14
N SER A 319 -7.45 12.57 49.97
CA SER A 319 -7.16 13.38 51.16
C SER A 319 -7.86 12.79 52.38
N GLY A 320 -7.66 11.48 52.61
CA GLY A 320 -8.00 10.81 53.85
C GLY A 320 -6.75 10.60 54.70
N GLY A 321 -6.48 11.49 55.65
CA GLY A 321 -5.48 11.31 56.70
C GLY A 321 -5.61 12.37 57.79
N PRO A 322 -5.22 12.05 59.04
CA PRO A 322 -5.98 11.22 59.98
C PRO A 322 -6.78 12.10 60.96
N ALA A 323 -7.95 11.62 61.38
CA ALA A 323 -8.67 12.21 62.50
C ALA A 323 -7.92 11.90 63.80
N ASN A 324 -7.32 12.93 64.39
CA ASN A 324 -6.85 12.93 65.77
C ASN A 324 -8.05 12.66 66.69
N ALA A 325 -8.00 11.58 67.45
CA ALA A 325 -8.87 11.37 68.61
C ALA A 325 -8.00 11.27 69.85
N SER A 326 -8.23 12.24 70.73
CA SER A 326 -7.85 12.35 72.13
C SER A 326 -8.26 11.15 72.98
#